data_AF-A0A2N8TC20-F1
#
_entry.id   AF-A0A2N8TC20-F1
#
_cell.length_a   1.000
_cell.length_b   1.000
_cell.length_c   1.000
_cell.angle_alpha   90.00
_cell.angle_beta   90.00
_cell.angle_gamma   90.00
#
_symmetry.space_group_name_H-M   'P 1'
#
loop_
_entity.id
_entity.type
_entity.pdbx_description
1 polymer ?
#
loop_
_entity_poly.entity_id
_entity_poly.type
_entity_poly.pdbx_seq_one_letter_code
_entity_poly.pdbx_strand_id
1 'polypeptide(L)'
;MNAEMDRAEQRVNLTKEPGTYFVIVDDEEVYDWPVWKTGEELKRYVVEVQRAADSEVERYVQREDLTAACDDSQSPLKFRTYQAVSHGHAAALAMREFAEQMAFEELTDVFYADELAFTGAGFGDSSS
;
A
#
# COMPACT_ATOMS: atom_id res chain seq x y z
N MET A 1 -1.56 49.83 -33.33
CA MET A 1 -2.51 48.93 -32.64
C MET A 1 -1.71 47.73 -32.17
N ASN A 2 -1.62 47.59 -30.85
CA ASN A 2 -0.80 46.62 -30.14
C ASN A 2 -1.39 45.21 -30.22
N ALA A 3 -0.52 44.22 -30.32
CA ALA A 3 -0.74 42.90 -29.74
C ALA A 3 0.60 42.45 -29.15
N GLU A 4 0.97 43.05 -28.01
CA GLU A 4 1.95 42.45 -27.12
C GLU A 4 1.38 41.09 -26.70
N MET A 5 1.99 40.01 -27.18
CA MET A 5 1.76 38.67 -26.69
C MET A 5 2.20 38.63 -25.23
N ASP A 6 1.25 38.84 -24.33
CA ASP A 6 1.39 38.64 -22.89
C ASP A 6 1.55 37.13 -22.64
N ARG A 7 2.79 36.66 -22.80
CA ARG A 7 3.17 35.27 -22.53
C ARG A 7 3.23 35.16 -21.01
N ALA A 8 2.09 34.80 -20.40
CA ALA A 8 2.03 34.54 -18.97
C ALA A 8 3.14 33.55 -18.58
N GLU A 9 4.18 34.04 -17.92
CA GLU A 9 5.21 33.21 -17.32
C GLU A 9 4.56 32.42 -16.19
N GLN A 10 4.07 31.22 -16.50
CA GLN A 10 3.48 30.35 -15.49
C GLN A 10 4.61 29.88 -14.56
N ARG A 11 4.73 30.55 -13.41
CA ARG A 11 5.68 30.19 -12.36
C ARG A 11 5.26 28.83 -11.81
N VAL A 12 6.07 27.81 -12.10
CA VAL A 12 5.87 26.46 -11.57
C VAL A 12 6.32 26.45 -10.12
N ASN A 13 5.41 26.12 -9.19
CA ASN A 13 5.78 25.87 -7.80
C ASN A 13 6.49 24.50 -7.73
N LEU A 14 7.77 24.50 -7.34
CA LEU A 14 8.58 23.29 -7.19
C LEU A 14 8.59 22.76 -5.74
N THR A 15 7.86 23.40 -4.83
CA THR A 15 7.79 23.00 -3.43
C THR A 15 7.07 21.67 -3.32
N LYS A 16 7.71 20.70 -2.66
CA LYS A 16 7.07 19.41 -2.35
C LYS A 16 6.13 19.60 -1.16
N GLU A 17 4.85 19.73 -1.45
CA GLU A 17 3.80 19.75 -0.43
C GLU A 17 3.16 18.37 -0.30
N PRO A 18 2.70 17.99 0.91
CA PRO A 18 1.89 16.79 1.08
C PRO A 18 0.63 16.86 0.20
N GLY A 19 0.35 15.77 -0.49
CA GLY A 19 -0.89 15.58 -1.22
C GLY A 19 -1.37 14.14 -1.11
N THR A 20 -2.58 13.91 -1.58
CA THR A 20 -3.16 12.56 -1.65
C THR A 20 -2.56 11.80 -2.83
N TYR A 21 -2.14 10.57 -2.60
CA TYR A 21 -1.67 9.63 -3.61
C TYR A 21 -2.47 8.34 -3.53
N PHE A 22 -2.84 7.82 -4.69
CA PHE A 22 -3.44 6.52 -4.87
C PHE A 22 -2.35 5.52 -5.25
N VAL A 23 -2.37 4.35 -4.61
CA VAL A 23 -1.35 3.31 -4.78
C VAL A 23 -2.05 1.99 -5.01
N ILE A 24 -1.65 1.26 -6.04
CA ILE A 24 -2.05 -0.11 -6.29
C ILE A 24 -0.91 -1.03 -5.86
N VAL A 25 -1.22 -2.02 -5.04
CA VAL A 25 -0.25 -2.97 -4.50
C VAL A 25 -0.67 -4.41 -4.77
N ASP A 26 0.32 -5.29 -4.85
CA ASP A 26 0.14 -6.75 -4.89
C ASP A 26 0.83 -7.36 -3.67
N ASP A 27 0.03 -8.01 -2.82
CA ASP A 27 0.51 -8.64 -1.58
C ASP A 27 0.74 -10.15 -1.75
N GLU A 28 0.27 -10.74 -2.85
CA GLU A 28 0.31 -12.19 -3.08
C GLU A 28 1.36 -12.60 -4.13
N GLU A 29 2.18 -11.64 -4.57
CA GLU A 29 3.25 -11.84 -5.55
C GLU A 29 2.78 -12.47 -6.88
N VAL A 30 1.54 -12.22 -7.29
CA VAL A 30 1.00 -12.78 -8.53
C VAL A 30 1.58 -12.07 -9.76
N TYR A 31 1.99 -10.80 -9.61
CA TYR A 31 2.70 -10.04 -10.64
C TYR A 31 4.19 -10.43 -10.69
N ASP A 32 4.46 -11.58 -11.28
CA ASP A 32 5.79 -12.18 -11.40
C ASP A 32 6.64 -11.45 -12.47
N TRP A 33 7.32 -10.36 -12.10
CA TRP A 33 8.55 -9.95 -12.80
C TRP A 33 9.69 -10.84 -12.26
N PRO A 34 10.59 -11.40 -13.09
CA PRO A 34 11.43 -12.53 -12.70
C PRO A 34 12.54 -12.08 -11.73
N VAL A 35 12.19 -11.94 -10.46
CA VAL A 35 13.12 -11.71 -9.36
C VAL A 35 13.19 -13.02 -8.58
N TRP A 36 13.99 -13.94 -9.12
CA TRP A 36 14.75 -14.99 -8.43
C TRP A 36 14.23 -15.36 -7.03
N LYS A 37 13.21 -16.23 -6.98
CA LYS A 37 12.73 -16.86 -5.73
C LYS A 37 13.87 -17.62 -5.04
N THR A 38 14.38 -17.02 -3.97
CA THR A 38 15.34 -17.65 -3.06
C THR A 38 14.81 -17.54 -1.63
N GLY A 39 13.70 -18.22 -1.34
CA GLY A 39 13.20 -18.41 0.03
C GLY A 39 12.92 -17.12 0.83
N GLU A 40 12.46 -16.06 0.16
CA GLU A 40 12.35 -14.72 0.76
C GLU A 40 10.99 -14.48 1.46
N GLU A 41 11.05 -13.62 2.48
CA GLU A 41 9.95 -13.06 3.28
C GLU A 41 8.73 -12.64 2.43
N LEU A 42 7.53 -12.68 3.01
CA LEU A 42 6.33 -12.10 2.37
C LEU A 42 6.61 -10.63 1.97
N LYS A 43 6.47 -10.32 0.67
CA LYS A 43 6.74 -8.99 0.12
C LYS A 43 5.49 -8.40 -0.54
N ARG A 44 5.28 -7.09 -0.32
CA ARG A 44 4.32 -6.26 -1.06
C ARG A 44 5.02 -5.60 -2.24
N TYR A 45 4.44 -5.73 -3.42
CA TYR A 45 4.87 -4.99 -4.62
C TYR A 45 3.98 -3.77 -4.84
N VAL A 46 4.61 -2.63 -5.13
CA VAL A 46 3.90 -1.42 -5.56
C VAL A 46 3.82 -1.44 -7.09
N VAL A 47 2.62 -1.68 -7.61
CA VAL A 47 2.38 -1.81 -9.06
C VAL A 47 2.24 -0.44 -9.70
N GLU A 48 1.49 0.45 -9.05
CA GLU A 48 1.21 1.78 -9.59
C GLU A 48 1.09 2.81 -8.47
N VAL A 49 1.52 4.04 -8.76
CA VAL A 49 1.32 5.19 -7.89
C VAL A 49 0.85 6.36 -8.76
N GLN A 50 -0.24 7.00 -8.36
CA GLN A 50 -0.74 8.21 -8.98
C GLN A 50 -1.00 9.29 -7.93
N ARG A 51 -0.66 10.55 -8.23
CA ARG A 51 -1.15 11.68 -7.42
C ARG A 51 -2.66 11.85 -7.69
N ALA A 52 -3.43 12.03 -6.62
CA ALA A 52 -4.85 12.32 -6.73
C ALA A 52 -5.06 13.67 -7.42
N ALA A 53 -6.08 13.75 -8.27
CA ALA A 53 -6.47 15.02 -8.87
C ALA A 53 -6.85 16.06 -7.80
N ASP A 54 -6.61 17.34 -8.10
CA ASP A 54 -6.92 18.44 -7.20
C ASP A 54 -8.44 18.71 -7.16
N SER A 55 -9.14 18.52 -8.29
CA SER A 55 -10.61 18.59 -8.38
C SER A 55 -11.28 17.38 -7.74
N GLU A 56 -12.32 17.61 -6.92
CA GLU A 56 -13.04 16.53 -6.23
C GLU A 56 -13.72 15.55 -7.20
N VAL A 57 -14.26 16.06 -8.31
CA VAL A 57 -14.94 15.25 -9.32
C VAL A 57 -13.94 14.37 -10.07
N GLU A 58 -12.82 14.95 -10.50
CA GLU A 58 -11.76 14.20 -11.18
C GLU A 58 -11.13 13.16 -10.24
N ARG A 59 -10.94 13.51 -8.96
CA ARG A 59 -10.43 12.60 -7.94
C ARG A 59 -11.37 11.42 -7.71
N TYR A 60 -12.69 11.69 -7.69
CA TYR A 60 -13.70 10.64 -7.56
C TYR A 60 -13.60 9.68 -8.75
N VAL A 61 -13.64 10.19 -9.98
CA VAL A 61 -13.55 9.37 -11.20
C VAL A 61 -12.26 8.56 -11.23
N GLN A 62 -11.12 9.19 -10.94
CA GLN A 62 -9.83 8.52 -10.85
C GLN A 62 -9.82 7.37 -9.84
N ARG A 63 -10.45 7.57 -8.67
CA ARG A 63 -10.55 6.52 -7.65
C ARG A 63 -11.43 5.37 -8.12
N GLU A 64 -12.59 5.66 -8.71
CA GLU A 64 -13.48 4.62 -9.23
C GLU A 64 -12.80 3.81 -10.33
N ASP A 65 -12.09 4.47 -11.25
CA ASP A 65 -11.35 3.81 -12.33
C ASP A 65 -10.24 2.89 -11.78
N LEU A 66 -9.46 3.36 -10.79
CA LEU A 66 -8.41 2.56 -10.16
C LEU A 66 -8.97 1.40 -9.33
N THR A 67 -10.14 1.59 -8.70
CA THR A 67 -10.81 0.53 -7.94
C THR A 67 -11.34 -0.55 -8.89
N ALA A 68 -12.01 -0.14 -9.96
CA ALA A 68 -12.47 -1.06 -11.01
C ALA A 68 -11.30 -1.83 -11.65
N ALA A 69 -10.16 -1.17 -11.88
CA ALA A 69 -8.96 -1.84 -12.37
C ALA A 69 -8.40 -2.90 -11.41
N CYS A 70 -8.53 -2.70 -10.10
CA CYS A 70 -8.19 -3.72 -9.10
C CYS A 70 -9.19 -4.88 -9.14
N ASP A 71 -10.49 -4.59 -9.23
CA ASP A 71 -11.56 -5.60 -9.23
C ASP A 71 -11.55 -6.47 -10.51
N ASP A 72 -11.22 -5.88 -11.66
CA ASP A 72 -11.12 -6.56 -12.96
C ASP A 72 -9.79 -7.32 -13.14
N SER A 73 -8.84 -7.14 -12.23
CA SER A 73 -7.53 -7.79 -12.28
C SER A 73 -7.63 -9.28 -11.94
N GLN A 74 -6.86 -10.11 -12.66
CA GLN A 74 -6.69 -11.53 -12.33
C GLN A 74 -5.77 -11.74 -11.11
N SER A 75 -4.96 -10.74 -10.78
CA SER A 75 -4.16 -10.68 -9.56
C SER A 75 -4.95 -9.97 -8.45
N PRO A 76 -4.77 -10.36 -7.17
CA PRO A 76 -5.48 -9.81 -6.02
C PRO A 76 -4.92 -8.43 -5.63
N LEU A 77 -5.02 -7.49 -6.55
CA LEU A 77 -4.53 -6.13 -6.38
C LEU A 77 -5.35 -5.39 -5.31
N LYS A 78 -4.67 -4.57 -4.52
CA LYS A 78 -5.29 -3.75 -3.48
C LYS A 78 -5.08 -2.27 -3.76
N PHE A 79 -6.17 -1.52 -3.71
CA PHE A 79 -6.13 -0.07 -3.73
C PHE A 79 -5.82 0.51 -2.34
N ARG A 80 -4.94 1.50 -2.28
CA ARG A 80 -4.52 2.22 -1.07
C ARG A 80 -4.43 3.72 -1.32
N THR A 81 -4.59 4.49 -0.26
CA THR A 81 -4.52 5.96 -0.31
C THR A 81 -3.57 6.47 0.77
N TYR A 82 -2.62 7.32 0.39
CA TYR A 82 -1.62 7.88 1.30
C TYR A 82 -1.52 9.40 1.18
N GLN A 83 -1.18 10.05 2.30
CA GLN A 83 -0.66 11.42 2.28
C GLN A 83 0.87 11.35 2.11
N ALA A 84 1.37 11.87 0.99
CA ALA A 84 2.79 11.81 0.67
C ALA A 84 3.25 13.08 -0.04
N VAL A 85 4.56 13.26 -0.16
CA VAL A 85 5.16 14.45 -0.83
C VAL A 85 5.65 14.12 -2.24
N SER A 86 5.59 12.85 -2.64
CA SER A 86 5.98 12.34 -3.94
C SER A 86 5.53 10.88 -4.12
N HIS A 87 5.53 10.40 -5.36
CA HIS A 87 5.24 9.01 -5.71
C HIS A 87 6.11 8.01 -4.95
N GLY A 88 7.43 8.26 -4.88
CA GLY A 88 8.36 7.39 -4.14
C GLY A 88 8.09 7.38 -2.63
N HIS A 89 7.68 8.52 -2.05
CA HIS A 89 7.29 8.57 -0.64
C HIS A 89 6.01 7.74 -0.40
N ALA A 90 5.01 7.84 -1.29
CA ALA A 90 3.79 7.03 -1.19
C ALA A 90 4.08 5.52 -1.31
N ALA A 91 4.95 5.12 -2.26
CA ALA A 91 5.37 3.72 -2.40
C ALA A 91 6.09 3.21 -1.14
N ALA A 92 6.99 4.01 -0.57
CA ALA A 92 7.69 3.66 0.67
C ALA A 92 6.74 3.51 1.86
N LEU A 93 5.72 4.37 1.98
CA LEU A 93 4.69 4.24 3.01
C LEU A 93 3.89 2.94 2.84
N ALA A 94 3.51 2.60 1.61
CA ALA A 94 2.76 1.38 1.33
C ALA A 94 3.54 0.10 1.69
N MET A 95 4.83 0.06 1.37
CA MET A 95 5.72 -1.05 1.74
C MET A 95 5.94 -1.13 3.25
N ARG A 96 6.13 0.02 3.91
CA ARG A 96 6.32 0.08 5.35
C ARG A 96 5.08 -0.40 6.12
N GLU A 97 3.88 0.03 5.70
CA GLU A 97 2.62 -0.42 6.30
C GLU A 97 2.48 -1.95 6.23
N PHE A 98 2.87 -2.56 5.11
CA PHE A 98 2.84 -4.02 4.97
C PHE A 98 3.81 -4.72 5.92
N ALA A 99 5.04 -4.22 6.02
CA ALA A 99 6.03 -4.77 6.94
C ALA A 99 5.55 -4.67 8.40
N GLU A 100 4.89 -3.58 8.77
CA GLU A 100 4.29 -3.41 10.09
C GLU A 100 3.11 -4.38 10.32
N GLN A 101 2.26 -4.61 9.31
CA GLN A 101 1.17 -5.60 9.36
C GLN A 101 1.70 -7.02 9.55
N MET A 102 2.70 -7.42 8.75
CA MET A 102 3.33 -8.74 8.84
C MET A 102 3.97 -8.96 10.21
N ALA A 103 4.71 -7.98 10.72
CA ALA A 103 5.32 -8.09 12.05
C ALA A 103 4.26 -8.22 13.16
N PHE A 104 3.10 -7.58 13.01
CA PHE A 104 2.00 -7.71 13.98
C PHE A 104 1.32 -9.08 13.91
N GLU A 105 1.13 -9.63 12.71
CA GLU A 105 0.59 -10.97 12.49
C GLU A 105 1.53 -12.04 13.09
N GLU A 106 2.83 -11.93 12.83
CA GLU A 106 3.84 -12.82 13.44
C GLU A 106 3.81 -12.79 14.98
N LEU A 107 3.66 -11.59 15.58
CA LEU A 107 3.53 -11.47 17.03
C LEU A 107 2.25 -12.14 17.54
N THR A 108 1.14 -11.98 16.83
CA THR A 108 -0.16 -12.55 17.18
C THR A 108 -0.12 -14.09 17.16
N ASP A 109 0.52 -14.67 16.14
CA ASP A 109 0.72 -16.11 16.05
C ASP A 109 1.52 -16.67 17.23
N VAL A 110 2.55 -15.95 17.69
CA VAL A 110 3.32 -16.33 18.89
C VAL A 110 2.46 -16.30 20.15
N PHE A 111 1.61 -15.29 20.33
CA PHE A 111 0.72 -15.20 21.51
C PHE A 111 -0.30 -16.35 21.54
N TYR A 112 -0.93 -16.69 20.41
CA TYR A 112 -1.90 -17.80 20.37
C TYR A 112 -1.24 -19.18 20.48
N ALA A 113 0.00 -19.33 19.99
CA ALA A 113 0.77 -20.56 20.20
C ALA A 113 1.06 -20.81 21.70
N ASP A 114 1.25 -19.75 22.50
CA ASP A 114 1.49 -19.84 23.94
C ASP A 114 0.20 -20.18 24.74
N GLU A 115 -0.97 -19.67 24.32
CA GLU A 115 -2.26 -20.00 24.95
C GLU A 115 -2.66 -21.49 24.76
N LEU A 116 -2.27 -22.10 23.63
CA LEU A 116 -2.43 -23.54 23.38
C LEU A 116 -1.44 -24.39 24.19
N ALA A 117 -0.25 -23.87 24.51
CA ALA A 117 0.71 -24.55 25.36
C ALA A 117 0.26 -24.62 26.83
N PHE A 118 -0.45 -23.59 27.32
CA PHE A 118 -0.99 -23.57 28.70
C PHE A 118 -2.28 -24.38 28.89
N THR A 119 -3.14 -24.50 27.86
CA THR A 119 -4.36 -25.32 27.92
C THR A 119 -4.11 -26.82 27.72
N GLY A 120 -2.97 -27.20 27.12
CA GLY A 120 -2.50 -28.58 27.02
C GLY A 120 -1.80 -29.14 28.28
N ALA A 121 -1.42 -28.28 29.22
CA ALA A 121 -0.96 -28.68 30.55
C ALA A 121 -2.16 -29.02 31.44
N GLY A 122 -2.87 -30.10 31.06
CA GLY A 122 -3.87 -30.71 31.91
C GLY A 122 -3.25 -30.99 33.29
N PHE A 123 -3.87 -30.45 34.33
CA PHE A 123 -3.69 -30.92 35.70
C PHE A 123 -4.16 -32.38 35.74
N GLY A 124 -3.25 -33.29 35.34
CA GLY A 124 -3.40 -34.72 35.52
C GLY A 124 -3.36 -35.02 37.00
N ASP A 125 -4.54 -35.17 37.59
CA ASP A 125 -4.91 -36.17 38.59
C ASP A 125 -3.78 -36.60 39.53
N SER A 126 -3.60 -35.88 40.65
CA SER A 126 -2.93 -36.43 41.83
C SER A 126 -3.99 -36.93 42.80
N SER A 127 -4.60 -38.06 42.46
CA SER A 127 -5.29 -38.94 43.40
C SER A 127 -4.23 -39.73 44.19
N SER A 128 -4.14 -39.46 45.49
CA SER A 128 -3.59 -40.37 46.52
C SER A 128 -4.29 -40.10 47.84
#